data_AF-A0A4W2GG41-F1
#
_entry.id   AF-A0A4W2GG41-F1
#
_cell.length_a   1.000
_cell.length_b   1.000
_cell.length_c   1.000
_cell.angle_alpha   90.00
_cell.angle_beta   90.00
_cell.angle_gamma   90.00
#
_symmetry.space_group_name_H-M   'P 1'
#
loop_
_entity.id
_entity.type
_entity.pdbx_description
1 polymer ?
#
loop_
_entity_poly.entity_id
_entity_poly.type
_entity_poly.pdbx_seq_one_letter_code
_entity_poly.pdbx_strand_id
1 'polypeptide(L)'
;LLKLQGGMSPAHTTGHLLLILLLIEAGKTLDAHSLCLDLTVKSQSRPGQPWCQVQGSVDTKPFLRYDSASNKVKPLGFLGKEVLPPCSNALVHPCTSASMDGQLFSLTP
;
A
#
# COMPACT_ATOMS: atom_id res chain seq x y z
N LEU A 1 -20.72 -57.46 -12.28
CA LEU A 1 -19.54 -56.60 -12.07
C LEU A 1 -20.03 -55.20 -11.77
N LEU A 2 -19.99 -54.77 -10.52
CA LEU A 2 -20.00 -53.36 -10.06
C LEU A 2 -19.96 -53.37 -8.53
N LYS A 3 -18.75 -53.27 -7.98
CA LYS A 3 -18.50 -53.08 -6.54
C LYS A 3 -18.57 -51.58 -6.25
N LEU A 4 -19.68 -51.11 -5.71
CA LEU A 4 -19.75 -49.82 -5.04
C LEU A 4 -19.23 -50.00 -3.60
N GLN A 5 -17.93 -49.81 -3.40
CA GLN A 5 -17.34 -49.68 -2.06
C GLN A 5 -16.61 -48.35 -1.99
N GLY A 6 -17.15 -47.43 -1.19
CA GLY A 6 -16.60 -46.09 -0.95
C GLY A 6 -17.38 -45.40 0.15
N GLY A 7 -17.60 -46.07 1.29
CA GLY A 7 -18.17 -45.43 2.46
C GLY A 7 -17.13 -44.53 3.10
N MET A 8 -17.24 -43.21 2.92
CA MET A 8 -16.44 -42.25 3.67
C MET A 8 -16.87 -42.33 5.13
N SER A 9 -15.96 -42.72 6.02
CA SER A 9 -16.19 -42.75 7.46
C SER A 9 -16.52 -41.33 7.96
N PRO A 10 -17.65 -41.11 8.69
CA PRO A 10 -18.05 -39.79 9.18
C PRO A 10 -17.02 -39.09 10.08
N ALA A 11 -16.11 -39.86 10.68
CA ALA A 11 -15.10 -39.33 11.60
C ALA A 11 -14.04 -38.45 10.91
N HIS A 12 -13.72 -38.75 9.64
CA HIS A 12 -12.61 -38.09 8.94
C HIS A 12 -12.98 -36.67 8.45
N THR A 13 -14.24 -36.47 8.08
CA THR A 13 -14.78 -35.17 7.64
C THR A 13 -14.99 -34.22 8.80
N THR A 14 -15.45 -34.70 9.96
CA THR A 14 -15.67 -33.87 11.15
C THR A 14 -14.35 -33.34 11.74
N GLY A 15 -13.32 -34.17 11.82
CA GLY A 15 -11.99 -33.73 12.28
C GLY A 15 -11.37 -32.67 11.36
N HIS A 16 -11.55 -32.83 10.04
CA HIS A 16 -11.06 -31.86 9.06
C HIS A 16 -11.82 -30.52 9.15
N LEU A 17 -13.13 -30.55 9.33
CA LEU A 17 -13.94 -29.35 9.56
C LEU A 17 -13.53 -28.63 10.85
N LEU A 18 -13.29 -29.37 11.94
CA LEU A 18 -12.83 -28.82 13.21
C LEU A 18 -11.45 -28.15 13.08
N LEU A 19 -10.53 -28.77 12.36
CA LEU A 19 -9.20 -28.20 12.08
C LEU A 19 -9.30 -26.89 11.26
N ILE A 20 -10.16 -26.86 10.25
CA ILE A 20 -10.43 -25.65 9.45
C ILE A 20 -11.02 -24.54 10.33
N LEU A 21 -12.01 -24.84 11.18
CA LEU A 21 -12.57 -23.89 12.12
C LEU A 21 -11.51 -23.33 13.09
N LEU A 22 -10.61 -24.19 13.60
CA LEU A 22 -9.54 -23.78 14.51
C LEU A 22 -8.53 -22.86 13.83
N LEU A 23 -8.17 -23.13 12.56
CA LEU A 23 -7.28 -22.27 11.77
C LEU A 23 -7.90 -20.90 11.47
N ILE A 24 -9.22 -20.85 11.22
CA ILE A 24 -9.95 -19.59 10.99
C ILE A 24 -10.04 -18.78 12.29
N GLU A 25 -10.32 -19.42 13.43
CA GLU A 25 -10.33 -18.76 14.74
C GLU A 25 -8.94 -18.24 15.13
N ALA A 26 -7.88 -19.02 14.89
CA ALA A 26 -6.50 -18.58 15.13
C ALA A 26 -6.12 -17.38 14.25
N GLY A 27 -6.59 -17.36 13.00
CA GLY A 27 -6.33 -16.27 12.05
C GLY A 27 -7.04 -14.95 12.35
N LYS A 28 -8.07 -14.94 13.21
CA LYS A 28 -8.82 -13.72 13.56
C LYS A 28 -8.04 -12.71 14.41
N THR A 29 -6.87 -13.07 14.91
CA THR A 29 -6.07 -12.22 15.84
C THR A 29 -4.84 -11.58 15.21
N LEU A 30 -4.63 -11.73 13.91
CA LEU A 30 -3.54 -11.03 13.21
C LEU A 30 -3.95 -9.58 12.96
N ASP A 31 -3.57 -8.69 13.89
CA ASP A 31 -3.55 -7.23 13.71
C ASP A 31 -2.50 -6.86 12.65
N ALA A 32 -2.82 -7.17 11.40
CA ALA A 32 -1.94 -6.95 10.26
C ALA A 32 -2.36 -5.66 9.57
N HIS A 33 -1.50 -4.65 9.66
CA HIS A 33 -1.65 -3.41 8.91
C HIS A 33 -1.04 -3.55 7.51
N SER A 34 -1.64 -2.87 6.55
CA SER A 34 -1.21 -2.83 5.15
C SER A 34 -0.80 -1.42 4.74
N LEU A 35 0.31 -1.31 4.00
CA LEU A 35 0.72 -0.08 3.33
C LEU A 35 0.65 -0.32 1.81
N CYS A 36 -0.10 0.50 1.09
CA CYS A 36 -0.24 0.41 -0.36
C CYS A 36 0.18 1.73 -1.04
N LEU A 37 0.89 1.61 -2.16
CA LEU A 37 1.32 2.73 -2.98
C LEU A 37 0.77 2.57 -4.40
N ASP A 38 -0.21 3.40 -4.74
CA ASP A 38 -0.82 3.41 -6.07
C ASP A 38 -0.06 4.41 -6.95
N LEU A 39 0.72 3.90 -7.89
CA LEU A 39 1.48 4.70 -8.86
C LEU A 39 0.76 4.73 -10.21
N THR A 40 0.33 5.92 -10.63
CA THR A 40 -0.22 6.16 -11.97
C THR A 40 0.80 6.89 -12.81
N VAL A 41 1.34 6.25 -13.85
CA VAL A 41 2.33 6.83 -14.77
C VAL A 41 1.68 7.18 -16.11
N LYS A 42 2.00 8.36 -16.64
CA LYS A 42 1.65 8.78 -18.00
C LYS A 42 2.78 8.35 -18.94
N SER A 43 2.55 7.29 -19.71
CA SER A 43 3.57 6.68 -20.57
C SER A 43 4.11 7.59 -21.67
N GLN A 44 3.35 8.62 -22.09
CA GLN A 44 3.72 9.51 -23.19
C GLN A 44 4.26 10.88 -22.72
N SER A 45 4.57 11.03 -21.43
CA SER A 45 5.12 12.29 -20.93
C SER A 45 6.53 12.53 -21.43
N ARG A 46 6.77 13.73 -21.98
CA ARG A 46 8.09 14.18 -22.41
C ARG A 46 8.94 14.62 -21.20
N PRO A 47 10.27 14.69 -21.34
CA PRO A 47 11.12 15.30 -20.31
C PRO A 47 10.60 16.68 -19.89
N GLY A 48 10.51 16.91 -18.58
CA GLY A 48 10.00 18.17 -18.00
C GLY A 48 8.47 18.31 -17.97
N GLN A 49 7.70 17.35 -18.46
CA GLN A 49 6.24 17.32 -18.34
C GLN A 49 5.79 16.48 -17.14
N PRO A 50 4.58 16.74 -16.60
CA PRO A 50 4.01 15.90 -15.55
C PRO A 50 3.90 14.45 -16.02
N TRP A 51 4.42 13.51 -15.25
CA TRP A 51 4.62 12.13 -15.67
C TRP A 51 3.98 11.10 -14.73
N CYS A 52 3.61 11.48 -13.50
CA CYS A 52 2.93 10.57 -12.58
C CYS A 52 2.08 11.25 -11.51
N GLN A 53 1.26 10.43 -10.87
CA GLN A 53 0.64 10.67 -9.58
C GLN A 53 0.87 9.45 -8.69
N VAL A 54 1.08 9.69 -7.40
CA VAL A 54 1.27 8.62 -6.41
C VAL A 54 0.31 8.84 -5.26
N GLN A 55 -0.36 7.79 -4.80
CA GLN A 55 -1.19 7.82 -3.60
C GLN A 55 -0.71 6.74 -2.61
N GLY A 56 -0.44 7.16 -1.38
CA GLY A 56 -0.13 6.25 -0.27
C GLY A 56 -1.36 6.01 0.59
N SER A 57 -1.62 4.75 0.95
CA SER A 57 -2.70 4.37 1.87
C SER A 57 -2.25 3.38 2.93
N VAL A 58 -2.77 3.53 4.14
CA VAL A 58 -2.64 2.56 5.24
C VAL A 58 -4.01 1.95 5.49
N ASP A 59 -4.12 0.64 5.45
CA ASP A 59 -5.39 -0.08 5.62
C ASP A 59 -6.48 0.46 4.70
N THR A 60 -6.13 0.61 3.42
CA THR A 60 -6.97 1.20 2.36
C THR A 60 -7.31 2.68 2.53
N LYS A 61 -6.93 3.31 3.64
CA LYS A 61 -7.19 4.73 3.91
C LYS A 61 -6.04 5.59 3.36
N PRO A 62 -6.29 6.49 2.40
CA PRO A 62 -5.24 7.33 1.83
C PRO A 62 -4.74 8.35 2.86
N PHE A 63 -3.43 8.49 2.98
CA PHE A 63 -2.80 9.46 3.88
C PHE A 63 -1.88 10.46 3.16
N LEU A 64 -1.51 10.17 1.90
CA LEU A 64 -0.58 10.97 1.11
C LEU A 64 -0.97 10.95 -0.37
N ARG A 65 -0.80 12.07 -1.06
CA ARG A 65 -0.76 12.12 -2.52
C ARG A 65 0.39 12.99 -3.02
N TYR A 66 1.13 12.51 -4.01
CA TYR A 66 2.09 13.30 -4.78
C TYR A 66 1.57 13.54 -6.20
N ASP A 67 1.81 14.74 -6.72
CA ASP A 67 1.47 15.11 -8.09
C ASP A 67 2.67 15.76 -8.79
N SER A 68 3.18 15.09 -9.83
CA SER A 68 4.32 15.55 -10.63
C SER A 68 4.06 16.86 -11.39
N ALA A 69 2.81 17.27 -11.62
CA ALA A 69 2.50 18.54 -12.25
C ALA A 69 2.81 19.73 -11.32
N SER A 70 2.59 19.53 -10.03
CA SER A 70 2.87 20.54 -9.02
C SER A 70 4.22 20.34 -8.32
N ASN A 71 4.84 19.16 -8.51
CA ASN A 71 5.96 18.66 -7.71
C ASN A 71 5.71 18.85 -6.21
N LYS A 72 4.51 18.47 -5.75
CA LYS A 72 4.10 18.64 -4.36
C LYS A 72 3.49 17.37 -3.80
N VAL A 73 3.78 17.19 -2.52
CA VAL A 73 3.18 16.21 -1.63
C VAL A 73 2.02 16.88 -0.89
N LYS A 74 0.84 16.27 -0.94
CA LYS A 74 -0.37 16.68 -0.25
C LYS A 74 -0.69 15.67 0.86
N PRO A 75 -0.71 16.09 2.13
CA PRO A 75 -1.19 15.25 3.21
C PRO A 75 -2.71 15.03 3.10
N LEU A 76 -3.16 13.82 3.40
CA LEU A 76 -4.57 13.42 3.40
C LEU A 76 -4.96 12.84 4.77
N GLY A 77 -6.17 13.15 5.23
CA GLY A 77 -6.68 12.63 6.51
C GLY A 77 -5.88 13.08 7.73
N PHE A 78 -6.07 12.38 8.85
CA PHE A 78 -5.36 12.64 10.10
C PHE A 78 -3.90 12.19 10.01
N LEU A 79 -3.67 10.94 9.60
CA LEU A 79 -2.33 10.36 9.43
C LEU A 79 -1.45 11.23 8.53
N GLY A 80 -1.98 11.74 7.41
CA GLY A 80 -1.24 12.64 6.53
C GLY A 80 -0.74 13.90 7.23
N LYS A 81 -1.57 14.51 8.09
CA LYS A 81 -1.18 15.70 8.86
C LYS A 81 -0.21 15.37 9.98
N GLU A 82 -0.24 14.15 10.51
CA GLU A 82 0.70 13.70 11.52
C GLU A 82 2.09 13.45 10.92
N VAL A 83 2.17 12.76 9.78
CA VAL A 83 3.44 12.46 9.11
C VAL A 83 4.03 13.66 8.36
N LEU A 84 3.19 14.61 7.96
CA LEU A 84 3.56 15.86 7.26
C LEU A 84 2.84 17.05 7.92
N PRO A 85 3.30 17.48 9.12
CA PRO A 85 2.64 18.55 9.87
C PRO A 85 2.70 19.90 9.14
N PRO A 86 1.68 20.76 9.32
CA PRO A 86 1.58 22.05 8.64
C PRO A 86 2.68 23.04 9.03
N CYS A 87 3.46 22.74 10.09
CA CYS A 87 4.57 23.56 10.56
C CYS A 87 5.81 22.73 10.96
N SER A 88 6.63 22.31 9.98
CA SER A 88 8.07 22.01 10.15
C SER A 88 8.96 23.23 9.82
N ASN A 89 8.39 24.42 9.98
CA ASN A 89 8.88 25.73 9.56
C ASN A 89 9.24 26.60 10.78
N ALA A 90 10.23 26.16 11.56
CA ALA A 90 10.95 27.02 12.47
C ALA A 90 12.45 26.76 12.28
N LEU A 91 13.13 27.69 11.61
CA LEU A 91 14.57 27.73 11.32
C LEU A 91 15.13 26.63 10.41
N VAL A 92 14.49 26.42 9.26
CA VAL A 92 15.21 25.87 8.10
C VAL A 92 15.33 27.00 7.09
N HIS A 93 16.56 27.25 6.65
CA HIS A 93 16.89 27.91 5.39
C HIS A 93 15.90 27.53 4.27
N PRO A 94 15.73 28.32 3.19
CA PRO A 94 14.69 28.10 2.19
C PRO A 94 14.87 26.76 1.47
N CYS A 95 14.39 25.68 2.09
CA CYS A 95 14.16 24.40 1.48
C CYS A 95 12.75 24.51 0.90
N THR A 96 12.73 24.99 -0.33
CA THR A 96 11.84 24.55 -1.40
C THR A 96 10.88 23.47 -0.94
N SER A 97 9.56 23.75 -1.02
CA SER A 97 8.50 22.73 -1.06
C SER A 97 9.06 21.42 -1.57
N ALA A 98 9.18 20.37 -0.73
CA ALA A 98 10.02 19.20 -1.02
C ALA A 98 9.89 18.76 -2.48
N SER A 99 10.77 19.31 -3.31
CA SER A 99 10.78 19.18 -4.73
C SER A 99 11.68 18.00 -4.91
N MET A 100 11.13 16.89 -5.37
CA MET A 100 11.98 15.87 -5.95
C MET A 100 12.43 16.47 -7.28
N ASP A 101 13.47 17.31 -7.21
CA ASP A 101 14.17 17.79 -8.38
C ASP A 101 14.64 16.52 -9.09
N GLY A 102 14.05 16.25 -10.25
CA GLY A 102 14.27 15.04 -11.03
C GLY A 102 15.66 14.96 -11.64
N GLN A 103 16.72 15.18 -10.85
CA GLN A 103 18.06 14.73 -11.15
C GLN A 103 18.05 13.21 -11.11
N LEU A 104 17.72 12.65 -12.27
CA LEU A 104 18.16 11.35 -12.72
C LEU A 104 19.69 11.32 -12.56
N PHE A 105 20.17 10.83 -11.42
CA PHE A 105 21.55 10.35 -11.35
C PHE A 105 21.62 9.19 -12.34
N SER A 106 22.18 9.48 -13.51
CA SER A 106 22.66 8.49 -14.46
C SER A 106 23.61 7.55 -13.72
N LEU A 107 23.13 6.38 -13.33
CA LEU A 107 24.00 5.26 -13.02
C LEU A 107 24.53 4.74 -14.36
N THR A 108 25.68 5.26 -14.75
CA THR A 108 26.59 4.56 -15.66
C THR A 108 27.89 4.30 -14.89
N PRO A 109 28.50 3.11 -15.08
CA PRO A 109 29.47 2.51 -14.17
C PRO A 109 30.75 3.32 -13.94
#